data_AF-A0A6B9ZCD3-F1
#
_entry.id   AF-A0A6B9ZCD3-F1
#
_cell.length_a   1.000
_cell.length_b   1.000
_cell.length_c   1.000
_cell.angle_alpha   90.00
_cell.angle_beta   90.00
_cell.angle_gamma   90.00
#
_symmetry.space_group_name_H-M   'P 1'
#
loop_
_entity.id
_entity.type
_entity.pdbx_description
1 polymer ?
#
loop_
_entity_poly.entity_id
_entity_poly.type
_entity_poly.pdbx_seq_one_letter_code
_entity_poly.pdbx_strand_id
1 'polypeptide(L)'
;MGRPLLFVTKNGVNEAIQDEEIVYFSVSDNYVEFKLTDNRKFKIRSSLQLAQERLPAESFCRIHRSYVVRLNHVRLIGETVIMKNGDELPIGREHKAELLNHFECF
;
A
#
# COMPACT_ATOMS: atom_id res chain seq x y z
N MET A 1 -12.85 -14.47 7.02
CA MET A 1 -12.58 -14.11 8.43
C MET A 1 -11.08 -13.86 8.56
N GLY A 2 -10.62 -12.66 8.20
CA GLY A 2 -9.20 -12.31 8.16
C GLY A 2 -8.72 -11.87 9.53
N ARG A 3 -7.62 -12.45 10.02
CA ARG A 3 -6.97 -12.04 11.27
C ARG A 3 -6.60 -10.55 11.18
N PRO A 4 -6.94 -9.70 12.16
CA PRO A 4 -6.56 -8.31 12.08
C PRO A 4 -5.17 -8.08 12.71
N LEU A 5 -4.60 -6.94 12.33
CA LEU A 5 -3.65 -6.11 13.08
C LEU A 5 -2.18 -6.21 12.64
N LEU A 6 -1.78 -5.21 11.87
CA LEU A 6 -0.40 -4.77 11.91
C LEU A 6 -0.20 -3.95 13.20
N PHE A 7 0.51 -4.52 14.18
CA PHE A 7 0.83 -3.83 15.42
C PHE A 7 2.00 -2.88 15.18
N VAL A 8 1.74 -1.60 15.38
CA VAL A 8 2.80 -0.59 15.40
C VAL A 8 3.02 -0.22 16.84
N THR A 9 4.25 -0.46 17.33
CA THR A 9 4.65 0.04 18.64
C THR A 9 5.13 1.47 18.49
N LYS A 10 4.36 2.42 19.02
CA LYS A 10 4.81 3.81 19.22
C LYS A 10 4.85 4.08 20.72
N ASN A 11 6.04 4.31 21.27
CA ASN A 11 6.24 4.61 22.69
C ASN A 11 5.64 3.56 23.66
N GLY A 12 5.69 2.27 23.30
CA GLY A 12 5.15 1.18 24.12
C GLY A 12 3.64 0.96 24.00
N VAL A 13 2.95 1.72 23.14
CA VAL A 13 1.53 1.49 22.82
C VAL A 13 1.44 0.69 21.53
N ASN A 14 0.63 -0.37 21.55
CA ASN A 14 0.32 -1.18 20.38
C ASN A 14 -0.95 -0.64 19.74
N GLU A 15 -0.82 -0.14 18.52
CA GLU A 15 -1.95 0.29 17.71
C GLU A 15 -2.38 -0.83 16.76
N ALA A 16 -3.69 -1.04 16.72
CA ALA A 16 -4.37 -2.04 15.92
C ALA A 16 -4.81 -1.41 14.58
N ILE A 17 -4.30 -1.90 13.45
CA ILE A 17 -4.61 -1.36 12.12
C ILE A 17 -5.19 -2.45 11.23
N GLN A 18 -6.37 -2.20 10.66
CA GLN A 18 -7.00 -3.05 9.66
C GLN A 18 -6.41 -2.80 8.28
N ASP A 19 -6.34 -3.81 7.42
CA ASP A 19 -5.76 -3.62 6.10
C ASP A 19 -6.60 -2.69 5.22
N GLU A 20 -7.92 -2.63 5.44
CA GLU A 20 -8.84 -1.69 4.80
C GLU A 20 -8.50 -0.23 5.09
N GLU A 21 -7.84 0.06 6.22
CA GLU A 21 -7.38 1.42 6.53
C GLU A 21 -6.17 1.81 5.68
N ILE A 22 -5.48 0.87 5.02
CA ILE A 22 -4.24 1.14 4.26
C ILE A 22 -4.59 1.62 2.85
N VAL A 23 -4.11 2.81 2.50
CA VAL A 23 -4.23 3.37 1.13
C VAL A 23 -3.10 2.83 0.25
N TYR A 24 -1.87 2.94 0.73
CA TYR A 24 -0.67 2.41 0.11
C TYR A 24 0.45 2.30 1.15
N PHE A 25 1.55 1.66 0.78
CA PHE A 25 2.78 1.71 1.54
C PHE A 25 4.01 1.83 0.65
N SER A 26 5.07 2.39 1.22
CA SER A 26 6.30 2.71 0.51
C SER A 26 7.51 2.37 1.34
N VAL A 27 8.67 2.16 0.71
CA VAL A 27 9.94 1.91 1.43
C VAL A 27 10.93 3.05 1.23
N SER A 28 11.52 3.52 2.34
CA SER A 28 12.66 4.45 2.40
C SER A 28 13.57 4.07 3.55
N ASP A 29 14.89 4.04 3.32
CA ASP A 29 15.91 3.82 4.37
C ASP A 29 15.68 2.59 5.26
N ASN A 30 15.25 1.46 4.68
CA ASN A 30 14.89 0.21 5.38
C ASN A 30 13.63 0.27 6.25
N TYR A 31 12.84 1.33 6.11
CA TYR A 31 11.54 1.45 6.75
C TYR A 31 10.43 1.41 5.70
N VAL A 32 9.41 0.60 5.98
CA VAL A 32 8.15 0.65 5.24
C VAL A 32 7.24 1.64 5.94
N GLU A 33 6.87 2.72 5.25
CA GLU A 33 5.86 3.69 5.67
C GLU A 33 4.51 3.31 5.06
N PHE A 34 3.51 3.11 5.92
CA PHE A 34 2.13 2.88 5.52
C PHE A 34 1.35 4.18 5.65
N LYS A 35 0.56 4.51 4.62
CA LYS A 35 -0.36 5.64 4.61
C LYS A 35 -1.78 5.15 4.83
N LEU A 36 -2.46 5.68 5.84
CA LEU A 36 -3.83 5.32 6.19
C LEU A 36 -4.87 6.29 5.62
N THR A 37 -6.12 5.83 5.58
CA THR A 37 -7.29 6.57 5.09
C THR A 37 -7.58 7.85 5.86
N ASP A 38 -7.29 7.87 7.16
CA ASP A 38 -7.44 9.03 8.04
C ASP A 38 -6.19 9.94 8.10
N ASN A 39 -5.33 9.81 7.09
CA ASN A 39 -4.05 10.51 6.96
C ASN A 39 -2.96 10.15 7.97
N ARG A 40 -3.22 9.26 8.93
CA ARG A 40 -2.15 8.74 9.79
C ARG A 40 -1.10 8.01 8.93
N LYS A 41 0.12 7.98 9.48
CA LYS A 41 1.25 7.29 8.92
C LYS A 41 1.95 6.52 10.02
N PHE A 42 2.47 5.35 9.68
CA PHE A 42 3.35 4.63 10.57
C PHE A 42 4.47 3.95 9.80
N LYS A 43 5.56 3.65 10.52
CA LYS A 43 6.75 3.03 9.95
C LYS A 43 7.11 1.76 10.70
N ILE A 44 7.52 0.75 9.96
CA ILE A 44 8.14 -0.46 10.51
C ILE A 44 9.49 -0.67 9.84
N ARG A 45 10.46 -1.25 10.56
CA ARG A 45 11.72 -1.70 9.97
C ARG A 45 11.46 -3.02 9.23
N SER A 46 11.39 -2.97 7.91
CA SER A 46 11.09 -4.12 7.06
C SER A 46 11.50 -3.85 5.60
N SER A 47 11.41 -4.86 4.75
CA SER A 47 11.42 -4.68 3.30
C SER A 47 10.00 -4.53 2.76
N LEU A 48 9.87 -3.93 1.57
CA LEU A 48 8.59 -3.79 0.88
C LEU A 48 7.95 -5.16 0.59
N GLN A 49 8.75 -6.14 0.18
CA GLN A 49 8.31 -7.50 -0.11
C GLN A 49 7.75 -8.19 1.15
N LEU A 50 8.50 -8.17 2.25
CA LEU A 50 8.05 -8.78 3.51
C LEU A 50 6.80 -8.12 4.08
N ALA A 51 6.62 -6.82 3.85
CA ALA A 51 5.39 -6.11 4.20
C ALA A 51 4.21 -6.55 3.31
N GLN A 52 4.42 -6.68 2.01
CA GLN A 52 3.40 -7.11 1.05
C GLN A 52 2.92 -8.54 1.30
N GLU A 53 3.83 -9.47 1.61
CA GLU A 53 3.50 -10.88 1.90
C GLU A 53 2.60 -11.07 3.14
N ARG A 54 2.51 -10.05 4.01
CA ARG A 54 1.65 -10.05 5.20
C ARG A 54 0.25 -9.53 4.94
N LEU A 55 -0.01 -9.01 3.75
CA LEU A 55 -1.29 -8.42 3.37
C LEU A 55 -2.01 -9.29 2.34
N PRO A 56 -3.35 -9.20 2.24
CA PRO A 56 -4.10 -9.95 1.24
C PRO A 56 -3.65 -9.61 -0.18
N ALA A 57 -3.04 -10.56 -0.88
CA ALA A 57 -2.48 -10.34 -2.22
C ALA A 57 -3.54 -9.89 -3.24
N GLU A 58 -4.79 -10.27 -3.04
CA GLU A 58 -5.93 -9.86 -3.87
C GLU A 58 -6.30 -8.37 -3.72
N SER A 59 -5.90 -7.72 -2.62
CA SER A 59 -6.23 -6.32 -2.32
C SER A 59 -5.10 -5.35 -2.63
N PHE A 60 -3.87 -5.85 -2.76
CA PHE A 60 -2.66 -5.02 -2.90
C PHE A 60 -1.85 -5.38 -4.13
N CYS A 61 -1.42 -4.37 -4.87
CA CYS A 61 -0.61 -4.54 -6.08
C CYS A 61 0.66 -3.69 -5.98
N ARG A 62 1.80 -4.28 -6.36
CA ARG A 62 3.08 -3.56 -6.43
C ARG A 62 3.12 -2.75 -7.71
N ILE A 63 3.28 -1.44 -7.58
CA ILE A 63 3.29 -0.52 -8.73
C ILE A 63 4.69 0.01 -9.03
N HIS A 64 5.62 -0.10 -8.10
CA HIS A 64 6.98 0.40 -8.26
C HIS A 64 7.95 -0.37 -7.37
N ARG A 65 9.27 -0.22 -7.60
CA ARG A 65 10.29 -0.80 -6.72
C ARG A 65 10.11 -0.38 -5.25
N SER A 66 9.51 0.79 -5.03
CA SER A 66 9.31 1.39 -3.70
C SER A 66 7.85 1.54 -3.27
N TYR A 67 6.85 1.13 -4.07
CA TYR A 67 5.43 1.37 -3.76
C TYR A 67 4.55 0.15 -4.02
N VAL A 68 3.62 -0.08 -3.09
CA VAL A 68 2.50 -1.02 -3.20
C VAL A 68 1.24 -0.27 -2.83
N VAL A 69 0.17 -0.43 -3.63
CA VAL A 69 -1.10 0.27 -3.43
C VAL A 69 -2.21 -0.71 -3.09
N ARG A 70 -3.22 -0.27 -2.32
CA ARG A 70 -4.49 -0.99 -2.20
C ARG A 70 -5.34 -0.69 -3.44
N LEU A 71 -5.76 -1.72 -4.16
CA LEU A 71 -6.47 -1.59 -5.45
C LEU A 71 -7.73 -0.73 -5.34
N ASN A 72 -8.51 -0.93 -4.27
CA ASN A 72 -9.73 -0.17 -4.01
C ASN A 72 -9.52 1.32 -3.75
N HIS A 73 -8.27 1.77 -3.53
CA HIS A 73 -7.91 3.18 -3.36
C HIS A 73 -7.31 3.82 -4.60
N VAL A 74 -7.13 3.08 -5.69
CA VAL A 74 -6.69 3.64 -6.97
C VAL A 74 -7.85 4.46 -7.57
N ARG A 75 -7.53 5.67 -8.06
CA ARG A 75 -8.47 6.58 -8.72
C ARG A 75 -8.19 6.71 -10.21
N LEU A 76 -6.92 6.92 -10.59
CA LEU A 76 -6.49 7.06 -11.98
C LEU A 76 -5.20 6.29 -12.21
N ILE A 77 -5.08 5.64 -13.37
CA ILE A 77 -3.88 4.94 -13.82
C ILE A 77 -3.41 5.60 -15.12
N GLY A 78 -2.26 6.27 -15.08
CA GLY A 78 -1.69 7.01 -16.20
C GLY A 78 -0.18 6.78 -16.32
N GLU A 79 0.59 7.85 -16.45
CA GLU A 79 2.06 7.83 -16.24
C GLU A 79 2.43 7.71 -14.76
N THR A 80 1.52 8.14 -13.90
CA THR A 80 1.50 7.96 -12.45
C THR A 80 0.20 7.29 -12.02
N VAL A 81 0.14 6.82 -10.78
CA VAL A 81 -1.09 6.32 -10.15
C VAL A 81 -1.60 7.40 -9.21
N ILE A 82 -2.82 7.88 -9.44
CA ILE A 82 -3.48 8.80 -8.53
C ILE A 82 -4.37 8.01 -7.59
N MET A 83 -4.19 8.20 -6.30
CA MET A 83 -4.98 7.58 -5.24
C MET A 83 -6.24 8.40 -4.96
N LYS A 84 -7.26 7.78 -4.33
CA LYS A 84 -8.52 8.44 -3.96
C LYS A 84 -8.35 9.58 -2.95
N ASN A 85 -7.28 9.55 -2.15
CA ASN A 85 -6.92 10.63 -1.23
C ASN A 85 -6.15 11.79 -1.90
N GLY A 86 -5.90 11.71 -3.21
CA GLY A 86 -5.19 12.74 -3.98
C GLY A 86 -3.68 12.51 -4.12
N ASP A 87 -3.10 11.52 -3.45
CA ASP A 87 -1.67 11.24 -3.56
C ASP A 87 -1.32 10.73 -4.98
N GLU A 88 -0.21 11.21 -5.52
CA GLU A 88 0.33 10.83 -6.83
C GLU A 88 1.59 9.98 -6.65
N LEU A 89 1.55 8.74 -7.16
CA LEU A 89 2.60 7.74 -6.96
C LEU A 89 3.24 7.35 -8.30
N PRO A 90 4.57 7.21 -8.37
CA PRO A 90 5.23 6.73 -9.58
C PRO A 90 4.87 5.26 -9.83
N ILE A 91 4.76 4.88 -11.11
CA ILE A 91 4.57 3.50 -11.53
C ILE A 91 5.72 3.06 -12.43
N GLY A 92 6.26 1.88 -12.16
CA GLY A 92 7.26 1.24 -13.01
C GLY A 92 6.61 0.74 -14.30
N ARG A 93 7.31 0.90 -15.43
CA ARG A 93 6.80 0.47 -16.75
C ARG A 93 6.34 -0.99 -16.77
N GLU A 94 7.12 -1.85 -16.14
CA GLU A 94 6.88 -3.29 -15.98
C GLU A 94 5.70 -3.63 -15.05
N HIS A 95 5.34 -2.74 -14.11
CA HIS A 95 4.20 -2.94 -13.21
C HIS A 95 2.88 -2.39 -13.75
N LYS A 96 2.92 -1.52 -14.76
CA LYS A 96 1.70 -0.90 -15.31
C LYS A 96 0.74 -1.92 -15.91
N ALA A 97 1.27 -2.89 -16.66
CA ALA A 97 0.46 -3.96 -17.25
C ALA A 97 -0.19 -4.83 -16.17
N GLU A 98 0.57 -5.21 -15.14
CA GLU A 98 0.07 -5.98 -13.99
C GLU A 98 -1.06 -5.22 -13.27
N LEU A 99 -0.86 -3.94 -12.96
CA LEU A 99 -1.88 -3.13 -12.29
C LEU A 99 -3.17 -3.06 -13.11
N LEU A 100 -3.08 -2.87 -14.44
CA LEU A 100 -4.25 -2.79 -15.31
C LEU A 100 -5.04 -4.10 -15.34
N ASN A 101 -4.39 -5.26 -15.23
CA ASN A 101 -5.06 -6.56 -15.21
C ASN A 101 -5.95 -6.77 -13.96
N HIS A 102 -5.83 -5.94 -12.93
CA HIS A 102 -6.71 -5.96 -11.77
C HIS A 102 -8.03 -5.21 -11.98
N PHE A 103 -8.21 -4.52 -13.11
CA PHE A 103 -9.41 -3.73 -13.41
C PHE A 103 -10.06 -4.24 -14.69
N GLU A 104 -11.39 -4.42 -14.64
CA GLU A 104 -12.16 -4.75 -15.83
C GLU A 104 -12.42 -3.47 -16.64
N CYS A 105 -12.08 -3.51 -17.92
CA CYS A 105 -12.49 -2.49 -18.89
C CYS A 105 -13.84 -2.89 -19.48
N PHE A 106 -14.81 -1.97 -19.44
CA PHE A 106 -16.09 -2.10 -20.14
C PHE A 106 -16.04 -1.46 -21.53
#